data_AF-A0AAN8B7R9-F1
#
_entry.id   AF-A0AAN8B7R9-F1
#
_cell.length_a   1.000
_cell.length_b   1.000
_cell.length_c   1.000
_cell.angle_alpha   90.00
_cell.angle_beta   90.00
_cell.angle_gamma   90.00
#
_symmetry.space_group_name_H-M   'P 1'
#
loop_
_entity.id
_entity.type
_entity.pdbx_description
1 polymer ?
#
loop_
_entity_poly.entity_id
_entity_poly.type
_entity_poly.pdbx_seq_one_letter_code
_entity_poly.pdbx_strand_id
1 'polypeptide(L)'
;MKKRFDYQELLHNSSFCLVPRGRRLGSFRFLEALQACIPVILSNGWELPFSEVIDWRKAAIIGDERLLLQVPSITRSVGRDRILALRQQTQFLWDAYFSSVTKIVLTTLEIIQDRVDSHVSRNRLLWNSLPGGLHALPQYSSDPAQFPFYYAILGKSPWQQFTAVIHAVTPLQAQISPVVKLIIAVAKSKFCAQIVVLWNCEKPLPPRNKWPSTSVPLTVIEGQTKTMSSRFFPHDVILTDAVLSLDEDSVLSTNEVDFAFRVWQSFPERIVGYPARSHYWDGSRSRWGYTSKWTNDYSMVLTGAAFYHRYYHYLFTHYVPTSLLTMVDRMANCEDILMNFLVSAVTKQPPIKVTQKKQYKETMMSQVQLYSIH
;
A
#
# COMPACT_ATOMS: atom_id res chain seq x y z
N MET A 1 -22.87 -0.70 -46.82
CA MET A 1 -22.94 -1.11 -45.40
C MET A 1 -22.16 -0.10 -44.56
N LYS A 2 -22.82 0.73 -43.74
CA LYS A 2 -22.12 1.54 -42.72
C LYS A 2 -21.57 0.59 -41.66
N LYS A 3 -20.24 0.49 -41.52
CA LYS A 3 -19.64 -0.16 -40.34
C LYS A 3 -20.14 0.60 -39.11
N ARG A 4 -20.94 -0.08 -38.28
CA ARG A 4 -21.45 0.47 -37.03
C ARG A 4 -20.31 0.33 -36.02
N PHE A 5 -19.48 1.35 -35.92
CA PHE A 5 -18.41 1.37 -34.93
C PHE A 5 -19.00 1.66 -33.55
N ASP A 6 -18.59 0.92 -32.54
CA ASP A 6 -18.89 1.24 -31.14
C ASP A 6 -18.02 2.41 -30.68
N TYR A 7 -18.64 3.44 -30.14
CA TYR A 7 -17.96 4.64 -29.66
C TYR A 7 -16.96 4.31 -28.54
N GLN A 8 -17.33 3.41 -27.62
CA GLN A 8 -16.47 3.03 -26.50
C GLN A 8 -15.22 2.29 -26.99
N GLU A 9 -15.41 1.33 -27.90
CA GLU A 9 -14.32 0.60 -28.52
C GLU A 9 -13.35 1.53 -29.28
N LEU A 10 -13.89 2.48 -30.06
CA LEU A 10 -13.07 3.48 -30.76
C LEU A 10 -12.27 4.36 -29.79
N LEU A 11 -12.87 4.76 -28.68
CA LEU A 11 -12.23 5.61 -27.68
C LEU A 11 -11.05 4.88 -27.01
N HIS A 12 -11.25 3.63 -26.59
CA HIS A 12 -10.19 2.80 -25.99
C HIS A 12 -9.08 2.42 -26.97
N ASN A 13 -9.41 2.26 -28.26
CA ASN A 13 -8.42 1.99 -29.30
C ASN A 13 -7.64 3.24 -29.76
N SER A 14 -8.09 4.44 -29.37
CA SER A 14 -7.48 5.69 -29.79
C SER A 14 -6.29 6.09 -28.91
N SER A 15 -5.21 6.56 -29.52
CA SER A 15 -4.06 7.09 -28.76
C SER A 15 -4.28 8.50 -28.25
N PHE A 16 -4.91 9.32 -29.08
CA PHE A 16 -5.17 10.72 -28.85
C PHE A 16 -6.65 10.98 -29.09
N CYS A 17 -7.25 11.78 -28.23
CA CYS A 17 -8.64 12.21 -28.39
C CYS A 17 -8.71 13.72 -28.45
N LEU A 18 -9.34 14.23 -29.50
CA LEU A 18 -9.46 15.66 -29.70
C LEU A 18 -10.53 16.23 -28.76
N VAL A 19 -10.16 17.24 -27.98
CA VAL A 19 -11.03 17.96 -27.06
C VAL A 19 -11.10 19.42 -27.49
N PRO A 20 -11.89 19.75 -28.53
CA PRO A 20 -12.06 21.13 -28.97
C PRO A 20 -12.99 21.90 -28.03
N ARG A 21 -12.86 23.23 -28.02
CA ARG A 21 -13.75 24.13 -27.28
C ARG A 21 -15.22 23.84 -27.61
N GLY A 22 -16.01 23.63 -26.57
CA GLY A 22 -17.47 23.49 -26.67
C GLY A 22 -18.19 24.83 -26.49
N ARG A 23 -19.53 24.83 -26.63
CA ARG A 23 -20.37 25.99 -26.29
C ARG A 23 -20.48 26.27 -24.78
N ARG A 24 -20.09 25.31 -23.93
CA ARG A 24 -20.18 25.39 -22.46
C ARG A 24 -18.78 25.50 -21.86
N LEU A 25 -18.70 26.00 -20.63
CA LEU A 25 -17.46 26.13 -19.85
C LEU A 25 -16.81 24.78 -19.52
N GLY A 26 -17.60 23.70 -19.49
CA GLY A 26 -17.12 22.32 -19.35
C GLY A 26 -17.39 21.48 -20.60
N SER A 27 -16.54 20.48 -20.84
CA SER A 27 -16.66 19.54 -21.96
C SER A 27 -16.72 18.11 -21.44
N PHE A 28 -17.86 17.42 -21.60
CA PHE A 28 -17.96 15.99 -21.27
C PHE A 28 -16.92 15.16 -22.02
N ARG A 29 -16.55 15.59 -23.24
CA ARG A 29 -15.49 14.96 -24.05
C ARG A 29 -14.14 14.93 -23.36
N PHE A 30 -13.87 15.88 -22.47
CA PHE A 30 -12.62 15.90 -21.71
C PHE A 30 -12.55 14.74 -20.73
N LEU A 31 -13.63 14.50 -19.98
CA LEU A 31 -13.69 13.38 -19.03
C LEU A 31 -13.70 12.04 -19.76
N GLU A 32 -14.44 11.94 -20.87
CA GLU A 32 -14.40 10.75 -21.74
C GLU A 32 -12.99 10.48 -22.28
N ALA A 33 -12.30 11.52 -22.76
CA ALA A 33 -10.92 11.39 -23.21
C ALA A 33 -10.02 10.93 -22.06
N LEU A 34 -10.14 11.54 -20.88
CA LEU A 34 -9.34 11.20 -19.71
C LEU A 34 -9.49 9.73 -19.29
N GLN A 35 -10.65 9.13 -19.51
CA GLN A 35 -10.91 7.74 -19.17
C GLN A 35 -10.16 6.73 -20.07
N ALA A 36 -9.72 7.14 -21.26
CA ALA A 36 -9.34 6.16 -22.30
C ALA A 36 -8.09 6.52 -23.12
N CYS A 37 -7.78 7.79 -23.32
CA CYS A 37 -6.78 8.26 -24.31
C CYS A 37 -6.13 9.58 -23.88
N ILE A 38 -5.07 10.00 -24.58
CA ILE A 38 -4.42 11.28 -24.28
C ILE A 38 -5.31 12.42 -24.81
N PRO A 39 -5.79 13.35 -23.96
CA PRO A 39 -6.55 14.51 -24.42
C PRO A 39 -5.64 15.48 -25.19
N VAL A 40 -6.05 15.82 -26.40
CA VAL A 40 -5.49 16.90 -27.22
C VAL A 40 -6.44 18.08 -27.15
N ILE A 41 -6.10 19.04 -26.31
CA ILE A 41 -6.95 20.15 -25.92
C ILE A 41 -6.75 21.29 -26.92
N LEU A 42 -7.84 21.71 -27.57
CA LEU A 42 -7.88 22.88 -28.44
C LEU A 42 -8.91 23.86 -27.89
N SER A 43 -8.53 24.54 -26.82
CA SER A 43 -9.37 25.54 -26.17
C SER A 43 -8.50 26.59 -25.47
N ASN A 44 -8.19 27.68 -26.17
CA ASN A 44 -7.32 28.73 -25.67
C ASN A 44 -7.98 29.44 -24.47
N GLY A 45 -7.22 29.59 -23.38
CA GLY A 45 -7.68 30.22 -22.14
C GLY A 45 -8.65 29.38 -21.31
N TRP A 46 -8.76 28.07 -21.57
CA TRP A 46 -9.54 27.18 -20.74
C TRP A 46 -8.78 26.76 -19.48
N GLU A 47 -9.31 27.12 -18.31
CA GLU A 47 -8.84 26.64 -17.02
C GLU A 47 -9.33 25.21 -16.79
N LEU A 48 -8.40 24.25 -16.77
CA LEU A 48 -8.74 22.84 -16.59
C LEU A 48 -9.12 22.52 -15.15
N PRO A 49 -9.94 21.49 -14.90
CA PRO A 49 -10.30 21.09 -13.54
C PRO A 49 -9.06 20.86 -12.68
N PHE A 50 -9.06 21.43 -11.47
CA PHE A 50 -7.98 21.29 -10.48
C PHE A 50 -6.59 21.72 -10.98
N SER A 51 -6.52 22.62 -11.97
CA SER A 51 -5.28 23.15 -12.55
C SER A 51 -4.29 23.77 -11.55
N GLU A 52 -4.76 24.21 -10.39
CA GLU A 52 -3.91 24.77 -9.34
C GLU A 52 -2.96 23.72 -8.75
N VAL A 53 -3.43 22.47 -8.64
CA VAL A 53 -2.70 21.33 -8.06
C VAL A 53 -2.26 20.30 -9.10
N ILE A 54 -3.00 20.11 -10.20
CA ILE A 54 -2.68 19.15 -11.27
C ILE A 54 -1.82 19.82 -12.35
N ASP A 55 -0.67 19.21 -12.67
CA ASP A 55 0.18 19.62 -13.80
C ASP A 55 -0.29 18.94 -15.10
N TRP A 56 -1.26 19.57 -15.76
CA TRP A 56 -1.84 19.08 -17.02
C TRP A 56 -0.83 18.90 -18.15
N ARG A 57 0.34 19.55 -18.09
CA ARG A 57 1.41 19.35 -19.08
C ARG A 57 1.99 17.94 -19.06
N LYS A 58 1.75 17.17 -17.98
CA LYS A 58 2.18 15.77 -17.87
C LYS A 58 1.13 14.78 -18.39
N ALA A 59 -0.12 15.21 -18.61
CA ALA A 59 -1.24 14.34 -18.95
C ALA A 59 -1.99 14.72 -20.23
N ALA A 60 -1.73 15.90 -20.80
CA ALA A 60 -2.44 16.41 -21.97
C ALA A 60 -1.49 17.07 -22.97
N ILE A 61 -1.92 17.11 -24.23
CA ILE A 61 -1.30 17.95 -25.27
C ILE A 61 -2.19 19.17 -25.44
N ILE A 62 -1.63 20.35 -25.18
CA ILE A 62 -2.33 21.62 -25.32
C ILE A 62 -1.93 22.22 -26.67
N GLY A 63 -2.89 22.35 -27.58
CA GLY A 63 -2.70 22.96 -28.89
C GLY A 63 -3.39 24.32 -28.99
N ASP A 64 -2.81 25.22 -29.79
CA ASP A 64 -3.44 26.50 -30.12
C ASP A 64 -4.60 26.25 -31.10
N GLU A 65 -5.77 26.83 -30.82
CA GLU A 65 -6.95 26.76 -31.70
C GLU A 65 -6.64 27.21 -33.14
N ARG A 66 -5.71 28.15 -33.33
CA ARG A 66 -5.26 28.64 -34.64
C ARG A 66 -4.51 27.59 -35.45
N LEU A 67 -3.96 26.56 -34.80
CA LEU A 67 -3.16 25.51 -35.41
C LEU A 67 -3.93 24.20 -35.60
N LEU A 68 -5.27 24.25 -35.64
CA LEU A 68 -6.14 23.07 -35.78
C LEU A 68 -5.68 22.10 -36.88
N LEU A 69 -5.31 22.62 -38.06
CA LEU A 69 -4.87 21.79 -39.20
C LEU A 69 -3.51 21.12 -38.97
N GLN A 70 -2.69 21.63 -38.05
CA GLN A 70 -1.38 21.08 -37.74
C GLN A 70 -1.44 19.99 -36.65
N VAL A 71 -2.57 19.83 -35.95
CA VAL A 71 -2.73 18.85 -34.88
C VAL A 71 -2.35 17.42 -35.28
N PRO A 72 -2.72 16.91 -36.47
CA PRO A 72 -2.28 15.58 -36.90
C PRO A 72 -0.75 15.47 -37.01
N SER A 73 -0.06 16.54 -37.39
CA SER A 73 1.41 16.55 -37.47
C SER A 73 2.04 16.64 -36.09
N ILE A 74 1.44 17.41 -35.17
CA ILE A 74 1.86 17.49 -33.76
C ILE A 74 1.72 16.13 -33.07
N THR A 75 0.59 15.45 -33.22
CA THR A 75 0.38 14.15 -32.58
C THR A 75 1.29 13.06 -33.15
N ARG A 76 1.59 13.11 -34.46
CA ARG A 76 2.56 12.20 -35.10
C ARG A 76 4.01 12.45 -34.71
N SER A 77 4.37 13.67 -34.28
CA SER A 77 5.74 13.98 -33.85
C SER A 77 6.02 13.60 -32.40
N VAL A 78 5.00 13.24 -31.61
CA VAL A 78 5.19 12.80 -30.22
C VAL A 78 5.84 11.41 -30.19
N GLY A 79 7.03 11.33 -29.59
CA GLY A 79 7.75 10.06 -29.42
C GLY A 79 6.99 9.04 -28.56
N ARG A 80 7.25 7.75 -28.78
CA ARG A 80 6.57 6.64 -28.08
C ARG A 80 6.68 6.72 -26.56
N ASP A 81 7.85 7.06 -26.04
CA ASP A 81 8.09 7.18 -24.60
C ASP A 81 7.24 8.28 -23.97
N ARG A 82 7.09 9.41 -24.68
CA ARG A 82 6.24 10.51 -24.26
C ARG A 82 4.76 10.15 -24.32
N ILE A 83 4.32 9.39 -25.33
CA ILE A 83 2.96 8.86 -25.42
C ILE A 83 2.66 7.94 -24.22
N LEU A 84 3.59 7.04 -23.89
CA LEU A 84 3.43 6.14 -22.75
C LEU A 84 3.33 6.92 -21.44
N ALA A 85 4.24 7.87 -21.21
CA ALA A 85 4.23 8.72 -20.02
C ALA A 85 2.93 9.54 -19.89
N LEU A 86 2.46 10.14 -20.99
CA LEU A 86 1.19 10.88 -21.02
C LEU A 86 0.02 9.96 -20.67
N ARG A 87 -0.09 8.79 -21.31
CA ARG A 87 -1.15 7.80 -21.01
C ARG A 87 -1.14 7.35 -19.55
N GLN A 88 0.03 7.04 -19.00
CA GLN A 88 0.17 6.64 -17.60
C GLN A 88 -0.30 7.75 -16.66
N GLN A 89 0.08 9.00 -16.92
CA GLN A 89 -0.37 10.13 -16.12
C GLN A 89 -1.87 10.36 -16.27
N THR A 90 -2.42 10.30 -17.48
CA THR A 90 -3.86 10.45 -17.73
C THR A 90 -4.67 9.41 -16.95
N GLN A 91 -4.28 8.13 -17.04
CA GLN A 91 -4.94 7.04 -16.32
C GLN A 91 -4.85 7.25 -14.81
N PHE A 92 -3.68 7.63 -14.30
CA PHE A 92 -3.51 7.97 -12.89
C PHE A 92 -4.46 9.07 -12.45
N LEU A 93 -4.53 10.20 -13.17
CA LEU A 93 -5.40 11.32 -12.80
C LEU A 93 -6.88 10.93 -12.85
N TRP A 94 -7.28 10.16 -13.88
CA TRP A 94 -8.64 9.62 -13.98
C TRP A 94 -8.98 8.76 -12.76
N ASP A 95 -8.16 7.76 -12.48
CA ASP A 95 -8.39 6.82 -11.38
C ASP A 95 -8.28 7.50 -10.01
N ALA A 96 -7.42 8.49 -9.83
CA ALA A 96 -7.26 9.17 -8.55
C ALA A 96 -8.39 10.16 -8.27
N TYR A 97 -8.83 10.94 -9.27
CA TYR A 97 -9.62 12.15 -9.02
C TYR A 97 -10.94 12.25 -9.79
N PHE A 98 -11.06 11.60 -10.96
CA PHE A 98 -12.20 11.83 -11.88
C PHE A 98 -13.10 10.61 -12.10
N SER A 99 -12.71 9.41 -11.65
CA SER A 99 -13.42 8.16 -11.96
C SER A 99 -14.82 8.04 -11.33
N SER A 100 -15.20 8.93 -10.42
CA SER A 100 -16.54 9.01 -9.85
C SER A 100 -16.85 10.41 -9.32
N VAL A 101 -18.14 10.73 -9.20
CA VAL A 101 -18.58 11.99 -8.57
C VAL A 101 -18.02 12.11 -7.15
N THR A 102 -18.01 11.02 -6.38
CA THR A 102 -17.43 10.99 -5.03
C THR A 102 -15.97 11.43 -5.03
N LYS A 103 -15.13 10.93 -5.96
CA LYS A 103 -13.72 11.34 -6.05
C LYS A 103 -13.56 12.81 -6.42
N ILE A 104 -14.39 13.32 -7.33
CA ILE A 104 -14.37 14.73 -7.72
C ILE A 104 -14.71 15.62 -6.51
N VAL A 105 -15.75 15.26 -5.76
CA VAL A 105 -16.17 15.98 -4.55
C VAL A 105 -15.08 15.94 -3.49
N LEU A 106 -14.54 14.75 -3.17
CA LEU A 106 -13.46 14.62 -2.18
C LEU A 106 -12.22 15.41 -2.60
N THR A 107 -11.81 15.34 -3.88
CA THR A 107 -10.67 16.12 -4.41
C THR A 107 -10.90 17.61 -4.23
N THR A 108 -12.12 18.08 -4.51
CA THR A 108 -12.48 19.49 -4.32
C THR A 108 -12.39 19.90 -2.85
N LEU A 109 -12.90 19.07 -1.94
CA LEU A 109 -12.85 19.33 -0.49
C LEU A 109 -11.41 19.35 0.03
N GLU A 110 -10.57 18.42 -0.39
CA GLU A 110 -9.16 18.39 0.00
C GLU A 110 -8.37 19.58 -0.54
N ILE A 111 -8.66 20.05 -1.76
CA ILE A 111 -8.07 21.28 -2.30
C ILE A 111 -8.51 22.50 -1.49
N ILE A 112 -9.79 22.58 -1.09
CA ILE A 112 -10.29 23.66 -0.22
C ILE A 112 -9.59 23.58 1.13
N GLN A 113 -9.44 22.38 1.70
CA GLN A 113 -8.73 22.18 2.95
C GLN A 113 -7.26 22.62 2.86
N ASP A 114 -6.55 22.26 1.79
CA ASP A 114 -5.17 22.71 1.54
C ASP A 114 -5.06 24.25 1.47
N ARG A 115 -6.11 24.96 1.04
CA ARG A 115 -6.15 26.44 1.05
C ARG A 115 -6.38 27.01 2.45
N VAL A 116 -7.21 26.37 3.26
CA VAL A 116 -7.50 26.79 4.64
C VAL A 116 -6.28 26.51 5.53
N ASP A 117 -5.75 25.29 5.47
CA ASP A 117 -4.64 24.82 6.29
C ASP A 117 -3.32 24.88 5.52
N SER A 118 -2.95 26.07 5.03
CA SER A 118 -1.78 26.26 4.15
C SER A 118 -0.46 25.68 4.68
N HIS A 119 -0.28 25.67 6.01
CA HIS A 119 0.89 25.10 6.70
C HIS A 119 1.00 23.56 6.62
N VAL A 120 -0.10 22.86 6.33
CA VAL A 120 -0.20 21.40 6.16
C VAL A 120 -0.75 21.08 4.77
N SER A 121 -0.52 21.96 3.79
CA SER A 121 -1.03 21.76 2.44
C SER A 121 -0.21 20.74 1.66
N ARG A 122 -0.87 19.93 0.82
CA ARG A 122 -0.17 19.01 -0.08
C ARG A 122 0.51 19.79 -1.19
N ASN A 123 1.77 19.47 -1.43
CA ASN A 123 2.49 20.05 -2.56
C ASN A 123 2.09 19.38 -3.90
N ARG A 124 2.54 19.98 -5.01
CA ARG A 124 2.27 19.45 -6.36
C ARG A 124 2.80 18.04 -6.61
N LEU A 125 3.83 17.59 -5.90
CA LEU A 125 4.32 16.21 -6.04
C LEU A 125 3.26 15.22 -5.56
N LEU A 126 2.67 15.45 -4.39
CA LEU A 126 1.62 14.60 -3.81
C LEU A 126 0.39 14.51 -4.72
N TRP A 127 0.00 15.63 -5.34
CA TRP A 127 -1.14 15.67 -6.27
C TRP A 127 -0.86 14.99 -7.62
N ASN A 128 0.40 14.91 -8.07
CA ASN A 128 0.74 14.45 -9.42
C ASN A 128 1.52 13.13 -9.46
N SER A 129 1.65 12.43 -8.35
CA SER A 129 2.35 11.14 -8.26
C SER A 129 1.48 10.14 -7.50
N LEU A 130 1.60 8.86 -7.84
CA LEU A 130 0.93 7.78 -7.10
C LEU A 130 1.32 7.85 -5.61
N PRO A 131 0.38 7.66 -4.68
CA PRO A 131 -1.02 7.23 -4.86
C PRO A 131 -2.01 8.37 -5.14
N GLY A 132 -1.56 9.62 -5.15
CA GLY A 132 -2.38 10.82 -5.27
C GLY A 132 -2.71 11.49 -3.93
N GLY A 133 -3.20 12.73 -3.99
CA GLY A 133 -3.45 13.57 -2.83
C GLY A 133 -4.48 13.00 -1.86
N LEU A 134 -5.45 12.21 -2.34
CA LEU A 134 -6.47 11.59 -1.49
C LEU A 134 -5.92 10.49 -0.56
N HIS A 135 -4.73 9.96 -0.84
CA HIS A 135 -4.11 8.89 -0.06
C HIS A 135 -2.78 9.31 0.60
N ALA A 136 -2.19 10.43 0.19
CA ALA A 136 -1.08 11.08 0.87
C ALA A 136 -1.64 12.17 1.80
N LEU A 137 -1.96 11.77 3.03
CA LEU A 137 -2.58 12.61 4.05
C LEU A 137 -1.53 13.54 4.66
N PRO A 138 -1.65 14.87 4.50
CA PRO A 138 -0.61 15.79 4.94
C PRO A 138 -0.59 15.95 6.47
N GLN A 139 -1.67 15.54 7.15
CA GLN A 139 -1.74 15.48 8.61
C GLN A 139 -0.73 14.49 9.21
N TYR A 140 -0.25 13.52 8.42
CA TYR A 140 0.85 12.64 8.83
C TYR A 140 2.21 13.33 8.74
N SER A 141 2.48 14.01 7.62
CA SER A 141 3.72 14.74 7.38
C SER A 141 3.58 15.68 6.19
N SER A 142 4.19 16.87 6.28
CA SER A 142 4.36 17.79 5.16
C SER A 142 5.57 17.46 4.28
N ASP A 143 6.53 16.67 4.78
CA ASP A 143 7.69 16.20 4.01
C ASP A 143 7.33 14.93 3.20
N PRO A 144 7.38 14.98 1.85
CA PRO A 144 7.14 13.82 1.00
C PRO A 144 8.09 12.66 1.28
N ALA A 145 9.29 12.91 1.80
CA ALA A 145 10.23 11.85 2.12
C ALA A 145 9.82 10.98 3.32
N GLN A 146 8.74 11.33 4.04
CA GLN A 146 8.18 10.49 5.09
C GLN A 146 7.16 9.46 4.56
N PHE A 147 6.81 9.51 3.27
CA PHE A 147 5.88 8.57 2.65
C PHE A 147 6.64 7.54 1.81
N PRO A 148 6.20 6.27 1.83
CA PRO A 148 6.95 5.19 1.16
C PRO A 148 6.97 5.33 -0.37
N PHE A 149 5.99 6.03 -0.94
CA PHE A 149 5.76 6.10 -2.39
C PHE A 149 6.76 7.02 -3.12
N TYR A 150 7.34 7.98 -2.40
CA TYR A 150 8.11 9.07 -3.03
C TYR A 150 9.63 8.86 -2.96
N TYR A 151 10.11 7.82 -2.28
CA TYR A 151 11.55 7.55 -2.15
C TYR A 151 12.27 7.49 -3.49
N ALA A 152 11.75 6.72 -4.46
CA ALA A 152 12.36 6.58 -5.79
C ALA A 152 12.41 7.91 -6.55
N ILE A 153 11.34 8.71 -6.48
CA ILE A 153 11.25 10.01 -7.16
C ILE A 153 12.24 11.02 -6.54
N LEU A 154 12.42 10.95 -5.22
CA LEU A 154 13.29 11.84 -4.46
C LEU A 154 14.75 11.37 -4.42
N GLY A 155 15.07 10.18 -4.95
CA GLY A 155 16.39 9.57 -4.82
C GLY A 155 16.79 9.30 -3.37
N LYS A 156 15.80 9.08 -2.49
CA LYS A 156 16.00 8.77 -1.07
C LYS A 156 15.80 7.28 -0.81
N SER A 157 16.38 6.78 0.27
CA SER A 157 16.16 5.42 0.78
C SER A 157 15.43 5.46 2.12
N PRO A 158 14.64 4.44 2.47
CA PRO A 158 14.08 4.32 3.82
C PRO A 158 15.19 4.19 4.86
N TRP A 159 14.83 4.40 6.13
CA TRP A 159 15.73 4.17 7.26
C TRP A 159 16.36 2.77 7.26
N GLN A 160 17.60 2.69 7.77
CA GLN A 160 18.41 1.46 7.78
C GLN A 160 18.06 0.52 8.95
N GLN A 161 17.07 0.87 9.76
CA GLN A 161 16.62 0.09 10.90
C GLN A 161 15.10 -0.02 10.93
N PHE A 162 14.60 -1.01 11.66
CA PHE A 162 13.17 -1.25 11.84
C PHE A 162 12.78 -1.35 13.32
N THR A 163 11.49 -1.13 13.58
CA THR A 163 10.84 -1.38 14.87
C THR A 163 10.05 -2.68 14.75
N ALA A 164 10.29 -3.63 15.65
CA ALA A 164 9.46 -4.83 15.72
C ALA A 164 8.25 -4.57 16.63
N VAL A 165 7.07 -4.93 16.16
CA VAL A 165 5.82 -4.83 16.90
C VAL A 165 5.27 -6.24 17.08
N ILE A 166 5.28 -6.73 18.32
CA ILE A 166 4.81 -8.08 18.66
C ILE A 166 3.47 -7.95 19.37
N HIS A 167 2.43 -8.52 18.78
CA HIS A 167 1.10 -8.54 19.38
C HIS A 167 0.98 -9.76 20.30
N ALA A 168 0.88 -9.52 21.60
CA ALA A 168 0.79 -10.54 22.63
C ALA A 168 -0.64 -10.61 23.20
N VAL A 169 -1.29 -11.76 23.06
CA VAL A 169 -2.67 -12.00 23.51
C VAL A 169 -2.75 -13.07 24.60
N THR A 170 -1.71 -13.91 24.74
CA THR A 170 -1.65 -14.92 25.78
C THR A 170 -0.75 -14.52 26.97
N PRO A 171 -1.03 -15.06 28.18
CA PRO A 171 -0.19 -14.78 29.34
C PRO A 171 1.24 -15.31 29.18
N LEU A 172 2.20 -14.58 29.74
CA LEU A 172 3.59 -15.01 29.76
C LEU A 172 3.80 -16.11 30.83
N GLN A 173 3.85 -17.36 30.39
CA GLN A 173 3.89 -18.54 31.26
C GLN A 173 5.32 -18.89 31.75
N ALA A 174 6.33 -18.80 30.87
CA ALA A 174 7.72 -19.16 31.18
C ALA A 174 8.74 -18.38 30.31
N GLN A 175 10.01 -18.36 30.74
CA GLN A 175 11.15 -17.79 29.98
C GLN A 175 11.43 -18.50 28.64
N ILE A 176 10.81 -19.66 28.41
CA ILE A 176 10.97 -20.48 27.19
C ILE A 176 9.73 -20.32 26.28
N SER A 177 8.86 -19.36 26.56
CA SER A 177 7.67 -19.11 25.75
C SER A 177 8.05 -18.73 24.30
N PRO A 178 7.18 -19.04 23.32
CA PRO A 178 7.39 -18.66 21.92
C PRO A 178 7.71 -17.17 21.76
N VAL A 179 6.95 -16.30 22.44
CA VAL A 179 7.15 -14.84 22.42
C VAL A 179 8.54 -14.42 22.92
N VAL A 180 9.07 -15.05 23.98
CA VAL A 180 10.41 -14.73 24.50
C VAL A 180 11.49 -15.16 23.51
N LYS A 181 11.36 -16.35 22.91
CA LYS A 181 12.28 -16.83 21.86
C LYS A 181 12.26 -15.90 20.65
N LEU A 182 11.08 -15.44 20.24
CA LEU A 182 10.90 -14.50 19.14
C LEU A 182 11.55 -13.15 19.44
N ILE A 183 11.31 -12.58 20.62
CA ILE A 183 11.96 -11.33 21.07
C ILE A 183 13.48 -11.45 20.98
N ILE A 184 14.06 -12.55 21.50
CA ILE A 184 15.51 -12.79 21.45
C ILE A 184 16.00 -12.93 20.01
N ALA A 185 15.27 -13.63 19.14
CA ALA A 185 15.66 -13.81 17.74
C ALA A 185 15.67 -12.48 16.97
N VAL A 186 14.67 -11.63 17.20
CA VAL A 186 14.56 -10.30 16.58
C VAL A 186 15.60 -9.33 17.14
N ALA A 187 15.82 -9.34 18.46
CA ALA A 187 16.81 -8.46 19.12
C ALA A 187 18.25 -8.70 18.63
N LYS A 188 18.56 -9.92 18.16
CA LYS A 188 19.86 -10.27 17.57
C LYS A 188 20.07 -9.67 16.17
N SER A 189 19.03 -9.18 15.52
CA SER A 189 19.15 -8.53 14.21
C SER A 189 19.94 -7.24 14.35
N LYS A 190 20.92 -7.04 13.46
CA LYS A 190 21.71 -5.79 13.41
C LYS A 190 20.90 -4.58 12.94
N PHE A 191 19.72 -4.80 12.36
CA PHE A 191 18.84 -3.76 11.85
C PHE A 191 17.68 -3.44 12.81
N CYS A 192 17.52 -4.19 13.90
CA CYS A 192 16.48 -3.90 14.88
C CYS A 192 16.89 -2.66 15.69
N ALA A 193 16.08 -1.59 15.62
CA ALA A 193 16.26 -0.41 16.46
C ALA A 193 15.65 -0.61 17.84
N GLN A 194 14.46 -1.22 17.91
CA GLN A 194 13.70 -1.44 19.13
C GLN A 194 12.63 -2.52 18.93
N ILE A 195 12.14 -3.04 20.05
CA ILE A 195 11.03 -3.99 20.10
C ILE A 195 9.92 -3.38 20.94
N VAL A 196 8.72 -3.33 20.38
CA VAL A 196 7.48 -2.90 21.04
C VAL A 196 6.59 -4.13 21.18
N VAL A 197 6.26 -4.49 22.42
CA VAL A 197 5.29 -5.54 22.70
C VAL A 197 3.95 -4.88 23.02
N LEU A 198 2.94 -5.16 22.20
CA LEU A 198 1.58 -4.73 22.45
C LEU A 198 0.90 -5.80 23.31
N TRP A 199 0.79 -5.50 24.61
CA TRP A 199 0.18 -6.38 25.59
C TRP A 199 -1.35 -6.26 25.52
N ASN A 200 -1.95 -7.20 24.80
CA ASN A 200 -3.38 -7.31 24.58
C ASN A 200 -3.94 -8.60 25.23
N CYS A 201 -3.42 -8.93 26.41
CA CYS A 201 -3.86 -10.06 27.20
C CYS A 201 -4.80 -9.58 28.33
N GLU A 202 -5.83 -10.35 28.68
CA GLU A 202 -6.71 -10.03 29.81
C GLU A 202 -5.96 -10.02 31.16
N LYS A 203 -4.87 -10.77 31.28
CA LYS A 203 -4.06 -10.84 32.50
C LYS A 203 -3.17 -9.58 32.66
N PRO A 204 -2.86 -9.19 33.91
CA PRO A 204 -2.03 -8.02 34.18
C PRO A 204 -0.65 -8.15 33.55
N LEU A 205 -0.07 -7.01 33.20
CA LEU A 205 1.27 -6.93 32.62
C LEU A 205 2.30 -7.68 33.49
N PRO A 206 3.09 -8.61 32.90
CA PRO A 206 4.13 -9.31 33.63
C PRO A 206 5.19 -8.34 34.16
N PRO A 207 5.73 -8.57 35.38
CA PRO A 207 6.81 -7.77 35.93
C PRO A 207 8.06 -7.83 35.05
N ARG A 208 8.89 -6.77 35.11
CA ARG A 208 10.06 -6.57 34.25
C ARG A 208 11.04 -7.76 34.23
N ASN A 209 11.16 -8.48 35.34
CA ASN A 209 12.04 -9.66 35.47
C ASN A 209 11.59 -10.89 34.64
N LYS A 210 10.34 -10.93 34.17
CA LYS A 210 9.85 -12.00 33.30
C LYS A 210 10.19 -11.77 31.82
N TRP A 211 10.56 -10.56 31.45
CA TRP A 211 10.95 -10.22 30.09
C TRP A 211 12.44 -10.49 29.86
N PRO A 212 12.85 -10.90 28.64
CA PRO A 212 14.24 -11.19 28.34
C PRO A 212 15.09 -9.92 28.34
N SER A 213 16.35 -10.05 28.77
CA SER A 213 17.36 -9.02 28.50
C SER A 213 17.70 -9.01 27.01
N THR A 214 17.65 -7.83 26.40
CA THR A 214 17.81 -7.64 24.96
C THR A 214 18.88 -6.59 24.68
N SER A 215 19.55 -6.70 23.53
CA SER A 215 20.54 -5.73 23.05
C SER A 215 19.94 -4.43 22.56
N VAL A 216 18.63 -4.41 22.32
CA VAL A 216 17.85 -3.28 21.81
C VAL A 216 16.79 -2.90 22.85
N PRO A 217 16.31 -1.65 22.89
CA PRO A 217 15.21 -1.26 23.78
C PRO A 217 13.98 -2.14 23.59
N LEU A 218 13.45 -2.65 24.71
CA LEU A 218 12.19 -3.39 24.77
C LEU A 218 11.15 -2.54 25.53
N THR A 219 10.14 -2.07 24.82
CA THR A 219 9.02 -1.30 25.36
C THR A 219 7.77 -2.17 25.36
N VAL A 220 7.02 -2.18 26.45
CA VAL A 220 5.74 -2.90 26.53
C VAL A 220 4.62 -1.88 26.72
N ILE A 221 3.64 -1.91 25.83
CA ILE A 221 2.48 -1.02 25.84
C ILE A 221 1.25 -1.87 26.15
N GLU A 222 0.55 -1.54 27.23
CA GLU A 222 -0.78 -2.08 27.49
C GLU A 222 -1.82 -1.24 26.74
N GLY A 223 -2.56 -1.87 25.84
CA GLY A 223 -3.57 -1.19 25.03
C GLY A 223 -4.75 -0.72 25.89
N GLN A 224 -5.23 0.50 25.66
CA GLN A 224 -6.43 1.03 26.31
C GLN A 224 -7.68 0.21 25.94
N THR A 225 -7.75 -0.23 24.68
CA THR A 225 -8.80 -1.10 24.14
C THR A 225 -8.18 -2.40 23.64
N LYS A 226 -8.70 -3.52 24.14
CA LYS A 226 -8.19 -4.86 23.83
C LYS A 226 -8.82 -5.45 22.56
N THR A 227 -8.70 -4.73 21.44
CA THR A 227 -9.27 -5.13 20.14
C THR A 227 -8.19 -5.58 19.16
N MET A 228 -8.55 -6.32 18.10
CA MET A 228 -7.57 -6.78 17.10
C MET A 228 -7.02 -5.64 16.25
N SER A 229 -7.86 -4.65 15.90
CA SER A 229 -7.42 -3.48 15.11
C SER A 229 -6.38 -2.61 15.83
N SER A 230 -6.35 -2.64 17.17
CA SER A 230 -5.43 -1.85 18.00
C SER A 230 -3.95 -2.06 17.66
N ARG A 231 -3.59 -3.22 17.08
CA ARG A 231 -2.20 -3.52 16.70
C ARG A 231 -1.62 -2.55 15.66
N PHE A 232 -2.47 -1.85 14.91
CA PHE A 232 -2.08 -0.88 13.88
C PHE A 232 -2.29 0.57 14.33
N PHE A 233 -2.51 0.82 15.61
CA PHE A 233 -2.56 2.19 16.12
C PHE A 233 -1.19 2.87 15.96
N PRO A 234 -1.13 4.12 15.48
CA PRO A 234 0.13 4.83 15.24
C PRO A 234 0.76 5.30 16.56
N HIS A 235 1.42 4.39 17.27
CA HIS A 235 2.10 4.70 18.52
C HIS A 235 3.33 5.60 18.29
N ASP A 236 3.45 6.69 19.03
CA ASP A 236 4.57 7.66 18.94
C ASP A 236 5.94 7.03 19.19
N VAL A 237 6.00 5.90 19.90
CA VAL A 237 7.26 5.16 20.12
C VAL A 237 7.82 4.57 18.82
N ILE A 238 6.99 4.37 17.78
CA ILE A 238 7.40 3.76 16.51
C ILE A 238 8.00 4.84 15.59
N LEU A 239 9.31 5.03 15.72
CA LEU A 239 10.05 6.10 15.01
C LEU A 239 10.66 5.68 13.67
N THR A 240 10.75 4.38 13.39
CA THR A 240 11.35 3.87 12.15
C THR A 240 10.34 3.81 11.01
N ASP A 241 10.80 4.02 9.77
CA ASP A 241 9.96 3.87 8.57
C ASP A 241 9.41 2.45 8.43
N ALA A 242 10.24 1.45 8.72
CA ALA A 242 9.88 0.04 8.66
C ALA A 242 9.28 -0.46 9.98
N VAL A 243 8.15 -1.16 9.88
CA VAL A 243 7.54 -1.91 10.97
C VAL A 243 7.57 -3.39 10.64
N LEU A 244 8.20 -4.20 11.51
CA LEU A 244 8.08 -5.65 11.48
C LEU A 244 6.93 -6.05 12.42
N SER A 245 5.78 -6.38 11.85
CA SER A 245 4.64 -6.86 12.60
C SER A 245 4.70 -8.37 12.79
N LEU A 246 4.50 -8.81 14.03
CA LEU A 246 4.65 -10.20 14.45
C LEU A 246 3.50 -10.62 15.37
N ASP A 247 3.00 -11.83 15.15
CA ASP A 247 2.16 -12.55 16.11
C ASP A 247 3.05 -13.25 17.14
N GLU A 248 2.56 -13.43 18.36
CA GLU A 248 3.34 -14.00 19.48
C GLU A 248 3.84 -15.44 19.25
N ASP A 249 3.21 -16.20 18.35
CA ASP A 249 3.55 -17.57 17.98
C ASP A 249 4.42 -17.66 16.71
N SER A 250 4.80 -16.51 16.14
CA SER A 250 5.65 -16.46 14.94
C SER A 250 7.02 -17.08 15.21
N VAL A 251 7.44 -17.96 14.31
CA VAL A 251 8.76 -18.62 14.36
C VAL A 251 9.63 -18.07 13.23
N LEU A 252 10.52 -17.13 13.57
CA LEU A 252 11.48 -16.54 12.64
C LEU A 252 12.89 -16.54 13.24
N SER A 253 13.86 -16.91 12.42
CA SER A 253 15.28 -16.75 12.75
C SER A 253 15.76 -15.32 12.46
N THR A 254 16.86 -14.90 13.10
CA THR A 254 17.48 -13.60 12.86
C THR A 254 17.85 -13.39 11.37
N ASN A 255 18.33 -14.44 10.70
CA ASN A 255 18.69 -14.38 9.28
C ASN A 255 17.48 -14.14 8.37
N GLU A 256 16.33 -14.72 8.72
CA GLU A 256 15.08 -14.51 7.99
C GLU A 256 14.61 -13.06 8.19
N VAL A 257 14.60 -12.58 9.43
CA VAL A 257 14.29 -11.17 9.74
C VAL A 257 15.16 -10.21 8.93
N ASP A 258 16.48 -10.40 8.94
CA ASP A 258 17.43 -9.58 8.18
C ASP A 258 17.20 -9.63 6.67
N PHE A 259 16.87 -10.82 6.14
CA PHE A 259 16.58 -11.00 4.72
C PHE A 259 15.31 -10.26 4.30
N ALA A 260 14.21 -10.48 5.02
CA ALA A 260 12.93 -9.83 4.73
C ALA A 260 13.02 -8.30 4.85
N PHE A 261 13.78 -7.80 5.83
CA PHE A 261 14.03 -6.36 5.95
C PHE A 261 14.73 -5.79 4.71
N ARG A 262 15.79 -6.45 4.21
CA ARG A 262 16.50 -6.03 2.99
C ARG A 262 15.61 -6.06 1.75
N VAL A 263 14.73 -7.06 1.64
CA VAL A 263 13.74 -7.11 0.56
C VAL A 263 12.77 -5.94 0.69
N TRP A 264 12.27 -5.65 1.89
CA TRP A 264 11.39 -4.49 2.14
C TRP A 264 12.07 -3.16 1.80
N GLN A 265 13.36 -2.98 2.11
CA GLN A 265 14.08 -1.76 1.74
C GLN A 265 14.10 -1.48 0.23
N SER A 266 13.96 -2.52 -0.60
CA SER A 266 13.87 -2.39 -2.06
C SER A 266 12.45 -2.07 -2.55
N PHE A 267 11.44 -2.31 -1.71
CA PHE A 267 10.01 -2.14 -2.01
C PHE A 267 9.25 -1.57 -0.80
N PRO A 268 9.63 -0.39 -0.28
CA PRO A 268 9.13 0.16 0.98
C PRO A 268 7.62 0.43 0.98
N GLU A 269 7.02 0.62 -0.20
CA GLU A 269 5.59 0.79 -0.42
C GLU A 269 4.78 -0.51 -0.40
N ARG A 270 5.41 -1.68 -0.25
CA ARG A 270 4.73 -2.98 -0.30
C ARG A 270 4.80 -3.70 1.04
N ILE A 271 3.82 -4.57 1.27
CA ILE A 271 3.89 -5.55 2.37
C ILE A 271 4.85 -6.66 1.93
N VAL A 272 5.86 -6.94 2.75
CA VAL A 272 6.86 -8.01 2.51
C VAL A 272 6.85 -8.98 3.69
N GLY A 273 6.49 -10.23 3.47
CA GLY A 273 6.35 -11.17 4.60
C GLY A 273 6.22 -12.64 4.20
N TYR A 274 5.96 -13.50 5.17
CA TYR A 274 6.06 -14.96 5.00
C TYR A 274 4.73 -15.65 4.72
N PRO A 275 3.67 -15.48 5.54
CA PRO A 275 2.47 -16.27 5.40
C PRO A 275 1.64 -15.70 4.24
N ALA A 276 1.65 -16.41 3.12
CA ALA A 276 0.86 -16.02 1.96
C ALA A 276 -0.53 -16.67 1.97
N ARG A 277 -1.53 -15.93 1.49
CA ARG A 277 -2.92 -16.36 1.32
C ARG A 277 -3.47 -15.85 0.00
N SER A 278 -4.60 -16.42 -0.40
CA SER A 278 -5.27 -16.00 -1.63
C SER A 278 -6.77 -15.84 -1.44
N HIS A 279 -7.36 -15.04 -2.32
CA HIS A 279 -8.81 -14.97 -2.51
C HIS A 279 -9.16 -15.59 -3.85
N TYR A 280 -10.38 -16.10 -3.98
CA TYR A 280 -10.88 -16.67 -5.23
C TYR A 280 -12.37 -16.39 -5.39
N TRP A 281 -12.84 -16.30 -6.63
CA TRP A 281 -14.28 -16.18 -6.90
C TRP A 281 -14.92 -17.57 -6.86
N ASP A 282 -15.87 -17.79 -5.95
CA ASP A 282 -16.71 -18.98 -5.95
C ASP A 282 -17.97 -18.71 -6.78
N GLY A 283 -17.95 -19.16 -8.03
CA GLY A 283 -19.07 -19.00 -8.97
C GLY A 283 -20.35 -19.70 -8.52
N SER A 284 -20.25 -20.80 -7.75
CA SER A 284 -21.42 -21.53 -7.26
C SER A 284 -22.19 -20.72 -6.21
N ARG A 285 -21.46 -19.94 -5.41
CA ARG A 285 -22.01 -19.14 -4.32
C ARG A 285 -22.11 -17.65 -4.64
N SER A 286 -21.66 -17.24 -5.83
CA SER A 286 -21.54 -15.85 -6.27
C SER A 286 -20.90 -14.95 -5.20
N ARG A 287 -19.83 -15.43 -4.56
CA ARG A 287 -19.12 -14.71 -3.51
C ARG A 287 -17.61 -14.93 -3.60
N TRP A 288 -16.85 -13.98 -3.06
CA TRP A 288 -15.42 -14.17 -2.84
C TRP A 288 -15.16 -15.13 -1.68
N GLY A 289 -14.24 -16.07 -1.88
CA GLY A 289 -13.75 -17.00 -0.87
C GLY A 289 -12.30 -16.71 -0.50
N TYR A 290 -11.91 -17.12 0.71
CA TYR A 290 -10.54 -17.07 1.23
C TYR A 290 -9.94 -18.47 1.22
N THR A 291 -8.67 -18.59 0.87
CA THR A 291 -7.95 -19.87 0.90
C THR A 291 -6.54 -19.75 1.49
N SER A 292 -6.20 -20.74 2.30
CA SER A 292 -4.85 -21.00 2.82
C SER A 292 -4.10 -22.09 2.05
N LYS A 293 -4.70 -22.61 0.97
CA LYS A 293 -4.06 -23.63 0.14
C LYS A 293 -2.77 -23.10 -0.47
N TRP A 294 -1.75 -23.95 -0.51
CA TRP A 294 -0.48 -23.65 -1.15
C TRP A 294 -0.64 -23.75 -2.66
N THR A 295 -0.80 -22.59 -3.29
CA THR A 295 -0.87 -22.42 -4.74
C THR A 295 0.33 -21.63 -5.24
N ASN A 296 0.55 -21.62 -6.56
CA ASN A 296 1.57 -20.78 -7.20
C ASN A 296 1.18 -19.30 -7.21
N ASP A 297 -0.11 -19.00 -7.00
CA ASP A 297 -0.64 -17.64 -6.90
C ASP A 297 -0.98 -17.28 -5.47
N TYR A 298 -0.78 -16.01 -5.12
CA TYR A 298 -1.20 -15.42 -3.87
C TYR A 298 -1.61 -13.96 -4.10
N SER A 299 -2.48 -13.45 -3.24
CA SER A 299 -2.95 -12.06 -3.31
C SER A 299 -2.72 -11.29 -2.02
N MET A 300 -2.37 -11.99 -0.93
CA MET A 300 -2.24 -11.44 0.40
C MET A 300 -1.01 -12.01 1.08
N VAL A 301 -0.37 -11.18 1.91
CA VAL A 301 0.65 -11.59 2.88
C VAL A 301 0.18 -11.15 4.25
N LEU A 302 0.06 -12.10 5.18
CA LEU A 302 -0.50 -11.82 6.50
C LEU A 302 0.47 -10.98 7.33
N THR A 303 -0.07 -10.00 8.05
CA THR A 303 0.69 -9.05 8.88
C THR A 303 1.24 -9.66 10.15
N GLY A 304 0.87 -10.90 10.47
CA GLY A 304 1.43 -11.66 11.58
C GLY A 304 2.90 -12.02 11.43
N ALA A 305 3.49 -11.89 10.23
CA ALA A 305 4.93 -11.98 10.03
C ALA A 305 5.32 -11.24 8.75
N ALA A 306 5.26 -9.90 8.80
CA ALA A 306 5.53 -9.05 7.65
C ALA A 306 6.12 -7.68 8.01
N PHE A 307 6.93 -7.17 7.09
CA PHE A 307 7.39 -5.79 7.03
C PHE A 307 6.44 -4.94 6.19
N TYR A 308 6.18 -3.73 6.65
CA TYR A 308 5.49 -2.68 5.89
C TYR A 308 5.87 -1.30 6.46
N HIS A 309 5.50 -0.24 5.74
CA HIS A 309 5.81 1.13 6.17
C HIS A 309 4.87 1.61 7.29
N ARG A 310 5.40 2.31 8.32
CA ARG A 310 4.60 2.82 9.46
C ARG A 310 3.43 3.71 9.05
N TYR A 311 3.54 4.39 7.90
CA TYR A 311 2.45 5.21 7.34
C TYR A 311 1.13 4.45 7.21
N TYR A 312 1.19 3.12 7.02
CA TYR A 312 -0.02 2.31 6.96
C TYR A 312 -0.74 2.18 8.30
N HIS A 313 -0.07 2.35 9.46
CA HIS A 313 -0.76 2.50 10.75
C HIS A 313 -1.62 3.77 10.77
N TYR A 314 -1.05 4.88 10.29
CA TYR A 314 -1.77 6.15 10.19
C TYR A 314 -2.99 6.03 9.26
N LEU A 315 -2.81 5.47 8.06
CA LEU A 315 -3.94 5.22 7.15
C LEU A 315 -4.96 4.25 7.75
N PHE A 316 -4.53 3.18 8.42
CA PHE A 316 -5.45 2.22 9.00
C PHE A 316 -6.33 2.86 10.08
N THR A 317 -5.79 3.80 10.86
CA THR A 317 -6.53 4.49 11.92
C THR A 317 -7.36 5.67 11.42
N HIS A 318 -6.84 6.48 10.48
CA HIS A 318 -7.46 7.75 10.09
C HIS A 318 -8.19 7.73 8.75
N TYR A 319 -7.89 6.77 7.87
CA TYR A 319 -8.48 6.69 6.53
C TYR A 319 -9.53 5.59 6.39
N VAL A 320 -9.34 4.46 7.07
CA VAL A 320 -10.27 3.33 6.98
C VAL A 320 -11.61 3.70 7.64
N PRO A 321 -12.77 3.45 6.98
CA PRO A 321 -14.07 3.72 7.57
C PRO A 321 -14.27 3.01 8.91
N THR A 322 -14.80 3.73 9.90
CA THR A 322 -15.07 3.20 11.25
C THR A 322 -15.97 1.96 11.24
N SER A 323 -16.86 1.84 10.25
CA SER A 323 -17.71 0.65 10.08
C SER A 323 -16.91 -0.63 9.79
N LEU A 324 -15.83 -0.54 9.01
CA LEU A 324 -14.94 -1.66 8.73
C LEU A 324 -14.07 -2.00 9.94
N LEU A 325 -13.56 -1.00 10.66
CA LEU A 325 -12.82 -1.21 11.91
C LEU A 325 -13.70 -1.91 12.95
N THR A 326 -14.95 -1.45 13.11
CA THR A 326 -15.94 -2.07 14.00
C THR A 326 -16.25 -3.51 13.59
N MET A 327 -16.28 -3.81 12.29
CA MET A 327 -16.51 -5.18 11.80
C MET A 327 -15.34 -6.10 12.17
N VAL A 328 -14.11 -5.68 11.93
CA VAL A 328 -12.89 -6.42 12.31
C VAL A 328 -12.87 -6.69 13.82
N ASP A 329 -13.17 -5.68 14.63
CA ASP A 329 -13.16 -5.80 16.09
C ASP A 329 -14.25 -6.75 16.60
N ARG A 330 -15.46 -6.71 16.01
CA ARG A 330 -16.54 -7.65 16.33
C ARG A 330 -16.23 -9.08 15.93
N MET A 331 -15.53 -9.27 14.81
CA MET A 331 -15.12 -10.58 14.33
C MET A 331 -13.89 -11.11 15.07
N ALA A 332 -13.16 -10.25 15.77
CA ALA A 332 -11.86 -10.53 16.36
C ALA A 332 -10.90 -11.20 15.36
N ASN A 333 -10.94 -10.77 14.09
CA ASN A 333 -10.18 -11.35 12.98
C ASN A 333 -10.21 -10.41 11.75
N CYS A 334 -9.45 -10.76 10.72
CA CYS A 334 -9.42 -10.13 9.40
C CYS A 334 -8.78 -8.73 9.36
N GLU A 335 -8.07 -8.30 10.40
CA GLU A 335 -7.33 -7.05 10.41
C GLU A 335 -6.18 -7.08 9.37
N ASP A 336 -5.58 -8.25 9.16
CA ASP A 336 -4.54 -8.53 8.17
C ASP A 336 -5.07 -8.45 6.73
N ILE A 337 -6.26 -8.99 6.48
CA ILE A 337 -6.99 -8.89 5.21
C ILE A 337 -7.28 -7.42 4.93
N LEU A 338 -7.82 -6.69 5.90
CA LEU A 338 -8.14 -5.27 5.75
C LEU A 338 -6.88 -4.44 5.46
N MET A 339 -5.76 -4.75 6.11
CA MET A 339 -4.47 -4.11 5.82
C MET A 339 -4.01 -4.39 4.38
N ASN A 340 -4.15 -5.63 3.87
CA ASN A 340 -3.83 -5.94 2.48
C ASN A 340 -4.73 -5.18 1.49
N PHE A 341 -6.03 -5.06 1.78
CA PHE A 341 -6.95 -4.23 1.01
C PHE A 341 -6.51 -2.76 1.00
N LEU A 342 -6.16 -2.20 2.17
CA LEU A 342 -5.70 -0.82 2.30
C LEU A 342 -4.44 -0.57 1.45
N VAL A 343 -3.40 -1.38 1.64
CA VAL A 343 -2.12 -1.18 0.94
C VAL A 343 -2.27 -1.37 -0.56
N SER A 344 -2.98 -2.41 -1.01
CA SER A 344 -3.20 -2.66 -2.44
C SER A 344 -4.12 -1.61 -3.09
N ALA A 345 -5.13 -1.10 -2.36
CA ALA A 345 -5.99 -0.04 -2.85
C ALA A 345 -5.23 1.28 -3.03
N VAL A 346 -4.29 1.59 -2.13
CA VAL A 346 -3.46 2.80 -2.19
C VAL A 346 -2.39 2.69 -3.26
N THR A 347 -1.61 1.61 -3.26
CA THR A 347 -0.42 1.48 -4.13
C THR A 347 -0.71 0.94 -5.51
N LYS A 348 -1.84 0.23 -5.68
CA LYS A 348 -2.15 -0.57 -6.88
C LYS A 348 -1.12 -1.66 -7.15
N GLN A 349 -0.39 -2.11 -6.13
CA GLN A 349 0.65 -3.13 -6.23
C GLN A 349 0.33 -4.35 -5.34
N PRO A 350 0.74 -5.56 -5.75
CA PRO A 350 0.54 -6.76 -4.92
C PRO A 350 1.54 -6.80 -3.75
N PRO A 351 1.33 -7.63 -2.71
CA PRO A 351 2.35 -7.86 -1.68
C PRO A 351 3.51 -8.73 -2.21
N ILE A 352 4.61 -8.81 -1.45
CA ILE A 352 5.78 -9.67 -1.75
C ILE A 352 5.87 -10.77 -0.70
N LYS A 353 5.85 -12.01 -1.17
CA LYS A 353 6.10 -13.17 -0.32
C LYS A 353 7.60 -13.49 -0.28
N VAL A 354 8.15 -13.65 0.91
CA VAL A 354 9.46 -14.25 1.16
C VAL A 354 9.31 -15.67 1.69
N THR A 355 10.33 -16.51 1.50
CA THR A 355 10.31 -17.91 1.93
C THR A 355 11.19 -18.10 3.17
N GLN A 356 10.73 -18.94 4.09
CA GLN A 356 11.55 -19.42 5.19
C GLN A 356 12.58 -20.43 4.67
N LYS A 357 13.73 -20.53 5.34
CA LYS A 357 14.67 -21.61 5.01
C LYS A 357 13.97 -22.95 5.29
N LYS A 358 13.89 -23.82 4.28
CA LYS A 358 13.48 -25.21 4.51
C LYS A 358 14.45 -25.82 5.52
N GLN A 359 14.00 -26.06 6.75
CA GLN A 359 14.65 -27.04 7.60
C GLN A 359 14.44 -28.39 6.91
N TYR A 360 15.43 -28.89 6.18
CA TYR A 360 15.47 -30.29 5.81
C TYR A 360 15.49 -31.08 7.12
N LYS A 361 14.32 -31.58 7.53
CA LYS A 361 14.25 -32.61 8.56
C LYS A 361 14.98 -33.82 7.99
N GLU A 362 16.23 -34.04 8.40
CA GLU A 362 16.92 -35.34 8.30
C GLU A 362 16.15 -36.37 9.15
N THR A 363 14.96 -36.78 8.71
CA THR A 363 14.14 -37.76 9.43
C THR A 363 13.69 -38.90 8.53
N MET A 364 14.42 -39.17 7.44
CA MET A 364 14.15 -40.30 6.53
C MET A 364 15.42 -40.98 5.99
N MET A 365 16.44 -41.19 6.83
CA MET A 365 17.59 -42.05 6.48
C MET A 365 18.08 -42.96 7.63
N SER A 366 17.21 -43.32 8.58
CA SER A 366 17.56 -44.26 9.67
C SER A 366 16.59 -45.44 9.83
N GLN A 367 15.70 -45.69 8.87
CA GLN A 367 14.89 -46.90 8.83
C GLN A 367 14.87 -47.50 7.43
N VAL A 368 15.98 -48.12 7.04
CA VAL A 368 15.94 -49.25 6.10
C VAL A 368 16.59 -50.42 6.83
N GLN A 369 15.77 -51.12 7.61
CA GLN A 369 16.10 -52.49 8.00
C GLN A 369 16.14 -53.32 6.72
N LEU A 370 17.32 -53.84 6.40
CA LEU A 370 17.54 -54.89 5.41
C LEU A 370 16.74 -56.13 5.83
N TYR A 371 15.57 -56.32 5.25
CA TYR A 371 14.93 -57.62 5.23
C TYR A 371 15.62 -58.45 4.15
N SER A 372 16.47 -59.39 4.59
CA SER A 372 16.96 -60.48 3.75
C SER A 372 15.78 -61.42 3.45
N ILE A 373 15.59 -61.73 2.17
CA ILE A 373 14.65 -62.76 1.72
C ILE A 373 15.49 -63.98 1.36
N HIS A 374 15.10 -65.13 1.93
CA HIS A 374 15.61 -66.46 1.59
C HIS A 374 15.22 -66.89 0.20
#